data_AF-A0A1Y0VXK9-F1
#
_entry.id   AF-A0A1Y0VXK9-F1
#
_cell.length_a   1.000
_cell.length_b   1.000
_cell.length_c   1.000
_cell.angle_alpha   90.00
_cell.angle_beta   90.00
_cell.angle_gamma   90.00
#
_symmetry.space_group_name_H-M   'P 1'
#
loop_
_entity.id
_entity.type
_entity.pdbx_description
1 polymer ?
#
loop_
_entity_poly.entity_id
_entity_poly.type
_entity_poly.pdbx_seq_one_letter_code
_entity_poly.pdbx_strand_id
1 'polypeptide(L)' 'MALELDGGAVVYQLRNNQPYYLLLESATSGFWGFPKGHVEDKESVIEAAQREIREETGIITKVNDNFSRY' A
#
# COMPACT_ATOMS: atom_id res chain seq x y z
N MET A 1 4.57 -0.75 -25.29
CA MET A 1 3.85 -0.89 -24.01
C MET A 1 4.86 -0.61 -22.93
N ALA A 2 4.71 0.48 -22.18
CA ALA A 2 5.52 0.70 -20.99
C ALA A 2 5.05 -0.26 -19.91
N LEU A 3 5.97 -0.82 -19.12
CA LEU A 3 5.62 -1.60 -17.95
C LEU A 3 5.10 -0.60 -16.90
N GLU A 4 3.81 -0.63 -16.59
CA GLU A 4 3.29 0.07 -15.42
C GLU A 4 3.61 -0.79 -14.19
N LEU A 5 4.42 -0.24 -13.28
CA LEU A 5 4.78 -0.86 -12.03
C LEU A 5 4.05 -0.12 -10.91
N ASP A 6 3.27 -0.85 -10.12
CA ASP A 6 2.58 -0.30 -8.96
C ASP A 6 3.30 -0.72 -7.67
N GLY A 7 3.41 0.23 -6.73
CA GLY A 7 3.82 -0.01 -5.36
C GLY A 7 2.59 0.01 -4.44
N GLY A 8 2.45 -0.98 -3.57
CA GLY A 8 1.40 -1.05 -2.57
C GLY A 8 1.77 -1.98 -1.43
N ALA A 9 1.01 -1.94 -0.33
CA ALA A 9 1.24 -2.85 0.78
C ALA A 9 -0.02 -3.18 1.57
N VAL A 10 -0.01 -4.36 2.19
CA VAL A 10 -1.02 -4.77 3.17
C VAL A 10 -0.65 -4.15 4.51
N VAL A 11 -1.25 -3.00 4.81
CA VAL A 11 -1.07 -2.33 6.10
C VAL A 11 -1.93 -3.02 7.14
N TYR A 12 -1.34 -3.36 8.29
CA TYR A 12 -2.05 -3.95 9.41
C TYR A 12 -1.64 -3.36 10.75
N GLN A 13 -2.55 -3.48 11.71
CA GLN A 13 -2.31 -3.19 13.12
C GLN A 13 -2.73 -4.39 13.96
N LEU A 14 -1.92 -4.78 14.94
CA LEU A 14 -2.32 -5.79 15.93
C LEU A 14 -3.11 -5.12 17.04
N ARG A 15 -4.32 -5.62 17.32
CA ARG A 15 -5.13 -5.26 18.48
C ARG A 15 -5.51 -6.54 19.21
N ASN A 16 -5.17 -6.68 20.49
CA ASN A 16 -5.41 -7.91 21.26
C ASN A 16 -4.93 -9.19 20.55
N ASN A 17 -3.74 -9.14 19.94
CA ASN A 17 -3.16 -10.24 19.17
C ASN A 17 -3.94 -10.67 17.91
N GLN A 18 -4.89 -9.84 17.46
CA GLN A 18 -5.66 -10.00 16.23
C GLN A 18 -5.19 -8.97 15.19
N PRO A 19 -4.89 -9.37 13.94
CA PRO A 19 -4.57 -8.43 12.88
C PRO A 19 -5.82 -7.71 12.36
N TYR A 20 -5.73 -6.39 12.25
CA TYR A 20 -6.70 -5.53 11.58
C TYR A 20 -6.04 -4.94 10.35
N TYR A 21 -6.63 -5.16 9.18
CA TYR A 21 -6.11 -4.70 7.90
C TYR A 21 -6.74 -3.37 7.49
N LEU A 22 -5.93 -2.53 6.85
CA LEU A 22 -6.40 -1.29 6.25
C LEU A 22 -6.94 -1.57 4.85
N LEU A 23 -8.19 -1.21 4.62
CA LEU A 23 -8.81 -1.19 3.29
C LEU A 23 -9.33 0.22 3.03
N LEU A 24 -9.18 0.67 1.79
CA LEU A 24 -9.67 1.95 1.30
C LEU A 24 -10.84 1.71 0.36
N GLU A 25 -11.90 2.49 0.55
CA GLU A 25 -13.02 2.52 -0.39
C GLU A 25 -12.75 3.55 -1.47
N SER A 26 -12.77 3.10 -2.72
CA SER A 26 -12.61 3.97 -3.88
C SER A 26 -13.79 4.94 -3.97
N ALA A 27 -13.49 6.24 -3.89
CA ALA A 27 -14.49 7.31 -3.98
C ALA A 27 -15.28 7.31 -5.30
N THR A 28 -14.74 6.73 -6.37
CA THR A 28 -15.33 6.75 -7.72
C THR A 28 -16.02 5.45 -8.11
N SER A 29 -15.65 4.32 -7.50
CA SER A 29 -16.14 3.00 -7.90
C SER A 29 -16.82 2.20 -6.79
N GLY A 30 -16.72 2.63 -5.52
CA GLY A 30 -17.23 1.88 -4.36
C GLY A 30 -16.49 0.56 -4.11
N PHE A 31 -15.38 0.31 -4.81
CA PHE A 31 -14.54 -0.86 -4.63
C PHE A 31 -13.63 -0.69 -3.40
N TRP A 32 -13.43 -1.78 -2.65
CA TRP A 32 -12.51 -1.81 -1.51
C TRP A 32 -11.18 -2.43 -1.92
N GLY A 33 -10.09 -1.72 -1.69
CA GLY A 33 -8.74 -2.17 -2.04
C GLY A 33 -7.70 -1.82 -0.98
N PHE A 34 -6.49 -2.35 -1.16
CA PHE A 34 -5.34 -1.90 -0.37
C PHE A 34 -4.79 -0.59 -0.95
N PRO A 35 -4.14 0.24 -0.11
CA PRO A 35 -3.43 1.41 -0.60
C PRO A 35 -2.34 1.00 -1.59
N LYS A 36 -2.37 1.61 -2.76
CA LYS A 36 -1.43 1.34 -3.86
C LYS A 36 -1.44 2.51 -4.84
N GLY A 37 -0.35 2.66 -5.57
CA GLY A 37 -0.30 3.57 -6.70
C GLY A 37 0.91 3.31 -7.59
N HIS A 38 1.09 4.18 -8.56
CA HIS A 38 2.14 4.03 -9.56
C HIS A 38 3.50 4.33 -8.95
N VAL A 39 4.51 3.57 -9.36
CA VAL A 39 5.91 3.92 -9.09
C VAL A 39 6.28 5.10 -9.99
N GLU A 40 6.75 6.18 -9.37
CA GLU A 40 7.14 7.42 -10.02
C GLU A 40 8.67 7.56 -10.13
N ASP A 41 9.13 8.19 -11.22
CA ASP A 41 10.52 8.57 -11.45
C ASP A 41 11.56 7.44 -11.18
N LYS A 42 12.34 7.57 -10.10
CA LYS A 42 13.43 6.68 -9.68
C LYS A 42 13.16 6.03 -8.33
N GLU A 43 11.93 6.10 -7.83
CA GLU A 43 11.58 5.51 -6.55
C GLU A 43 11.56 3.98 -6.65
N SER A 44 11.91 3.31 -5.56
CA SER A 44 11.71 1.88 -5.41
C SER A 44 10.24 1.56 -5.16
N VAL A 45 9.82 0.33 -5.44
CA VAL A 45 8.46 -0.16 -5.13
C VAL A 45 8.07 0.06 -3.65
N ILE A 46 9.07 -0.03 -2.75
CA ILE A 46 8.89 0.20 -1.32
C ILE A 46 8.64 1.67 -1.02
N GLU A 47 9.43 2.57 -1.61
CA GLU A 47 9.26 4.02 -1.46
C GLU A 47 7.90 4.47 -2.01
N ALA A 48 7.52 3.96 -3.19
CA ALA A 48 6.19 4.18 -3.77
C ALA A 48 5.08 3.74 -2.81
N ALA A 49 5.15 2.50 -2.30
CA ALA A 49 4.15 1.99 -1.36
C ALA A 49 4.03 2.87 -0.10
N GLN A 50 5.15 3.34 0.46
CA GLN A 50 5.15 4.21 1.63
C GLN A 50 4.57 5.59 1.34
N ARG A 51 4.89 6.16 0.17
CA ARG A 51 4.36 7.45 -0.31
C ARG A 51 2.85 7.36 -0.51
N GLU A 52 2.38 6.38 -1.27
CA GLU A 52 0.96 6.16 -1.57
C GLU A 52 0.13 5.94 -0.31
N ILE A 53 0.59 5.08 0.63
CA ILE A 53 -0.08 4.91 1.92
C ILE A 53 -0.23 6.25 2.64
N ARG A 54 0.82 7.07 2.65
CA ARG A 54 0.79 8.37 3.32
C ARG A 54 -0.15 9.35 2.63
N GLU A 55 -0.18 9.38 1.30
CA GLU A 55 -1.04 10.28 0.53
C GLU A 55 -2.52 9.93 0.67
N GLU A 56 -2.86 8.65 0.59
CA GLU A 56 -4.26 8.19 0.64
C GLU A 56 -4.82 8.16 2.07
N THR A 57 -3.96 7.98 3.08
CA THR A 57 -4.42 7.65 4.45
C THR A 57 -3.84 8.55 5.55
N GLY A 58 -2.78 9.31 5.25
CA GLY A 58 -2.02 10.10 6.23
C GLY A 58 -1.12 9.27 7.17
N ILE A 59 -1.10 7.94 7.04
CA ILE A 59 -0.36 7.06 7.95
C ILE A 59 1.11 6.96 7.51
N ILE A 60 2.02 7.17 8.46
CA ILE A 60 3.46 6.93 8.25
C ILE A 60 3.77 5.49 8.68
N THR A 61 4.25 4.67 7.74
CA THR A 61 4.53 3.25 7.97
C THR A 61 5.95 2.87 7.56
N LYS A 62 6.41 1.71 8.05
CA LYS A 62 7.58 1.02 7.52
C LYS A 62 7.11 -0.26 6.85
N VAL A 63 7.47 -0.43 5.58
CA VAL A 63 7.19 -1.66 4.85
C VAL A 63 8.26 -2.68 5.21
N ASN A 64 7.82 -3.91 5.51
CA ASN A 64 8.70 -5.06 5.63
C ASN A 64 8.62 -5.84 4.31
N ASP A 65 9.71 -5.83 3.55
CA ASP A 65 9.86 -6.49 2.25
C ASP A 65 10.24 -7.98 2.36
N ASN A 66 10.46 -8.49 3.57
CA ASN A 66 10.77 -9.91 3.81
C ASN A 66 9.52 -10.80 3.77
N PHE A 67 8.36 -10.25 3.42
CA PHE A 67 7.13 -11.01 3.18
C PHE A 67 6.91 -11.17 1.68
N SER A 68 7.36 -12.31 1.14
CA SER A 68 6.96 -12.79 -0.17
C SER A 68 6.14 -14.08 0.00
N ARG A 69 4.95 -14.12 -0.60
CA ARG A 69 4.17 -15.34 -0.79
C ARG A 69 4.05 -15.55 -2.29
N TYR A 70 4.76 -16.55 -2.78
CA TYR A 70 4.56 -17.13 -4.12
C TYR A 70 3.49 -18.22 -4.04
#